data_AF-A0A7K5KIY7-F1
#
_entry.id   AF-A0A7K5KIY7-F1
#
_cell.length_a   1.000
_cell.length_b   1.000
_cell.length_c   1.000
_cell.angle_alpha   90.00
_cell.angle_beta   90.00
_cell.angle_gamma   90.00
#
_symmetry.space_group_name_H-M   'P 1'
#
loop_
_entity.id
_entity.type
_entity.pdbx_description
1 polymer ?
#
loop_
_entity_poly.entity_id
_entity_poly.type
_entity_poly.pdbx_seq_one_letter_code
_entity_poly.pdbx_strand_id
1 'polypeptide(L)'
;LRLVAVLRAVLEGEKAAVLKRDHHLPLSFHRRQEELKFSVGLQRLQHRVREIQALRDNEGTGRDGAPQELPTLILEAVKELEAVKQQVLKRIQIWKRQQQLAGNGAIFEENLAPLQKRCEDLVEVYFQLQQQAMAASAELGPELLPRLLERLSELLSSLVKR
;
A
#
# COMPACT_ATOMS: atom_id res chain seq x y z
N LEU A 1 13.76 -19.51 11.32
CA LEU A 1 12.69 -18.63 11.87
C LEU A 1 12.80 -18.31 13.38
N ARG A 2 13.54 -19.06 14.22
CA ARG A 2 13.64 -18.78 15.67
C ARG A 2 14.16 -17.36 16.01
N LEU A 3 15.19 -16.89 15.32
CA LEU A 3 15.76 -15.55 15.57
C LEU A 3 14.76 -14.41 15.33
N VAL A 4 13.97 -14.49 14.26
CA VAL A 4 12.94 -13.48 13.94
C VAL A 4 11.85 -13.44 15.01
N ALA A 5 11.46 -14.60 15.55
CA ALA A 5 10.49 -14.67 16.63
C ALA A 5 11.03 -14.05 17.92
N VAL A 6 12.29 -14.32 18.28
CA VAL A 6 12.95 -13.71 19.44
C VAL A 6 13.05 -12.19 19.28
N LEU A 7 13.52 -11.71 18.13
CA LEU A 7 13.61 -10.27 17.85
C LEU A 7 12.23 -9.59 17.93
N ARG A 8 11.19 -10.21 17.36
CA ARG A 8 9.82 -9.68 17.45
C ARG A 8 9.34 -9.59 18.91
N ALA A 9 9.61 -10.61 19.72
CA ALA A 9 9.22 -10.61 21.13
C ALA A 9 9.93 -9.50 21.92
N VAL A 10 11.24 -9.29 21.67
CA VAL A 10 12.01 -8.19 22.28
C VAL A 10 11.42 -6.84 21.87
N LEU A 11 11.19 -6.63 20.58
CA LEU A 11 10.64 -5.36 20.07
C LEU A 11 9.24 -5.05 20.61
N GLU A 12 8.36 -6.04 20.74
CA GLU A 12 7.04 -5.83 21.35
C GLU A 12 7.15 -5.51 22.86
N GLY A 13 8.09 -6.15 23.56
CA GLY A 13 8.39 -5.84 24.96
C GLY A 13 8.89 -4.40 25.15
N GLU A 14 9.82 -3.96 24.32
CA GLU A 14 10.35 -2.59 24.33
C GLU A 14 9.27 -1.56 24.00
N LYS A 15 8.48 -1.81 22.95
CA LYS A 15 7.34 -0.96 22.59
C LYS A 15 6.35 -0.83 23.74
N ALA A 16 6.01 -1.92 24.42
CA ALA A 16 5.12 -1.90 25.57
C ALA A 16 5.70 -1.10 26.75
N ALA A 17 7.01 -1.23 27.01
CA ALA A 17 7.68 -0.46 28.05
C ALA A 17 7.71 1.05 27.73
N VAL A 18 7.99 1.42 26.48
CA VAL A 18 7.97 2.82 26.01
C VAL A 18 6.57 3.42 26.14
N LEU A 19 5.52 2.70 25.71
CA LEU A 19 4.13 3.17 25.82
C LEU A 19 3.64 3.30 27.27
N LYS A 20 4.18 2.50 28.20
CA LYS A 20 3.89 2.63 29.64
C LYS A 20 4.57 3.85 30.25
N ARG A 21 5.78 4.16 29.81
CA ARG A 21 6.57 5.29 30.31
C ARG A 21 6.04 6.61 29.77
N ASP A 22 5.85 6.68 28.45
CA ASP A 22 5.48 7.88 27.73
C ASP A 22 4.02 7.73 27.30
N HIS A 23 3.10 8.31 28.08
CA HIS A 23 1.65 8.22 27.83
C HIS A 23 1.28 8.82 26.47
N HIS A 24 2.04 9.81 25.98
CA HIS A 24 1.87 10.45 24.68
C HIS A 24 3.21 10.50 23.94
N LEU A 25 3.23 9.99 22.71
CA LEU A 25 4.42 10.03 21.87
C LEU A 25 4.47 11.35 21.08
N PRO A 26 5.67 11.89 20.80
CA PRO A 26 5.82 13.09 19.98
C PRO A 26 5.19 12.93 18.59
N LEU A 27 4.66 14.01 18.01
CA LEU A 27 4.10 13.98 16.65
C LEU A 27 5.11 13.53 15.59
N SER A 28 6.40 13.84 15.79
CA SER A 28 7.49 13.39 14.92
C SER A 28 7.62 11.87 14.89
N PHE A 29 7.36 11.18 16.01
CA PHE A 29 7.34 9.73 16.07
C PHE A 29 6.21 9.16 15.20
N HIS A 30 4.99 9.68 15.36
CA HIS A 30 3.85 9.23 14.57
C HIS A 30 4.03 9.50 13.08
N ARG A 31 4.62 10.66 12.72
CA ARG A 31 5.00 10.97 11.34
C ARG A 31 6.00 9.95 10.80
N ARG A 32 7.06 9.64 11.54
CA ARG A 32 8.07 8.69 11.10
C ARG A 32 7.54 7.27 10.97
N GLN A 33 6.68 6.88 11.91
CA GLN A 33 6.01 5.58 11.87
C GLN A 33 5.10 5.46 10.64
N GLU A 34 4.36 6.52 10.31
CA GLU A 34 3.50 6.59 9.13
C GLU A 34 4.31 6.49 7.83
N GLU A 35 5.40 7.26 7.72
CA GLU A 35 6.34 7.20 6.60
C GLU A 35 6.87 5.78 6.38
N LEU A 36 7.33 5.12 7.45
CA LEU A 36 7.86 3.75 7.37
C LEU A 36 6.79 2.74 6.96
N LYS A 37 5.58 2.83 7.53
CA LYS A 37 4.47 1.94 7.16
C LYS A 37 4.09 2.08 5.69
N PHE A 38 4.07 3.32 5.19
CA PHE A 38 3.81 3.58 3.79
C PHE A 38 4.90 3.00 2.89
N SER A 39 6.18 3.32 3.16
CA SER A 39 7.30 2.83 2.34
C SER A 39 7.38 1.31 2.29
N VAL A 40 7.21 0.63 3.42
CA VAL A 40 7.20 -0.84 3.47
C VAL A 40 5.98 -1.41 2.74
N GLY A 41 4.80 -0.79 2.90
CA GLY A 41 3.60 -1.20 2.19
C GLY A 41 3.76 -1.09 0.67
N LEU A 42 4.31 0.03 0.19
CA LEU A 42 4.56 0.26 -1.22
C LEU A 42 5.61 -0.72 -1.79
N GLN A 43 6.72 -0.94 -1.08
CA GLN A 43 7.75 -1.90 -1.49
C GLN A 43 7.20 -3.33 -1.60
N ARG A 44 6.36 -3.73 -0.64
CA ARG A 44 5.70 -5.05 -0.66
C ARG A 44 4.77 -5.17 -1.87
N LEU A 45 4.00 -4.13 -2.17
CA LEU A 45 3.11 -4.11 -3.33
C LEU A 45 3.90 -4.19 -4.66
N GLN A 46 4.98 -3.42 -4.79
CA GLN A 46 5.88 -3.48 -5.95
C GLN A 46 6.55 -4.84 -6.10
N HIS A 47 6.92 -5.50 -5.00
CA HIS A 47 7.44 -6.86 -5.04
C HIS A 47 6.40 -7.84 -5.55
N ARG A 48 5.15 -7.71 -5.07
CA ARG A 48 4.04 -8.58 -5.46
C ARG A 48 3.67 -8.43 -6.93
N VAL A 49 3.68 -7.20 -7.46
CA VAL A 49 3.49 -6.97 -8.90
C VAL A 49 4.60 -7.63 -9.72
N ARG A 50 5.86 -7.54 -9.27
CA ARG A 50 6.99 -8.23 -9.93
C ARG A 50 6.87 -9.74 -9.88
N GLU A 51 6.37 -10.30 -8.78
CA GLU A 51 6.11 -11.73 -8.62
C GLU A 51 5.01 -12.21 -9.58
N ILE A 52 3.89 -11.48 -9.66
CA ILE A 52 2.79 -11.75 -10.60
C ILE A 52 3.29 -11.73 -12.05
N GLN A 53 4.07 -10.71 -12.41
CA GLN A 53 4.69 -10.58 -13.73
C GLN A 53 5.60 -11.79 -14.02
N ALA A 54 6.48 -12.17 -13.09
CA ALA A 54 7.41 -13.29 -13.27
C ALA A 54 6.72 -14.65 -13.38
N LEU A 55 5.64 -14.88 -12.62
CA LEU A 55 4.85 -16.10 -12.71
C LEU A 55 4.23 -16.25 -14.10
N ARG A 56 3.61 -15.18 -14.61
CA ARG A 56 3.03 -15.19 -15.96
C ARG A 56 4.09 -15.39 -17.04
N ASP A 57 5.22 -14.69 -16.95
CA ASP A 57 6.28 -14.81 -17.96
C ASP A 57 6.88 -16.24 -17.98
N ASN A 58 6.82 -16.98 -16.85
CA ASN A 58 7.23 -18.38 -16.76
C ASN A 58 6.18 -19.38 -17.29
N GLU A 59 4.88 -19.06 -17.30
CA GLU A 59 3.83 -19.94 -17.86
C GLU A 59 4.02 -20.19 -19.37
N GLY A 60 4.69 -19.28 -20.08
CA GLY A 60 5.12 -19.47 -21.48
C GLY A 60 6.16 -20.59 -21.69
N THR A 61 6.71 -21.20 -20.64
CA THR A 61 7.76 -22.24 -20.72
C THR A 61 7.32 -23.67 -20.34
N GLY A 62 6.02 -23.93 -20.19
CA GLY A 62 5.48 -25.29 -20.14
C GLY A 62 5.61 -26.03 -18.80
N ARG A 63 5.28 -25.38 -17.68
CA ARG A 63 5.08 -26.05 -16.39
C ARG A 63 3.61 -25.93 -15.95
N ASP A 64 2.87 -27.04 -16.04
CA ASP A 64 1.44 -27.21 -15.70
C ASP A 64 1.09 -27.07 -14.19
N GLY A 65 1.78 -26.20 -13.44
CA GLY A 65 1.63 -26.10 -11.97
C GLY A 65 1.16 -24.75 -11.41
N ALA A 66 1.15 -23.67 -12.20
CA ALA A 66 0.93 -22.29 -11.74
C ALA A 66 -0.49 -21.65 -11.86
N PRO A 67 -1.49 -22.17 -12.62
CA PRO A 67 -2.69 -21.39 -12.96
C PRO A 67 -3.59 -20.94 -11.80
N GLN A 68 -3.56 -21.64 -10.65
CA GLN A 68 -4.46 -21.35 -9.52
C GLN A 68 -3.92 -20.28 -8.55
N GLU A 69 -2.61 -20.06 -8.52
CA GLU A 69 -2.00 -19.11 -7.58
C GLU A 69 -2.10 -17.66 -8.08
N LEU A 70 -1.97 -17.45 -9.40
CA LEU A 70 -1.95 -16.11 -10.01
C LEU A 70 -3.21 -15.28 -9.71
N PRO A 71 -4.45 -15.79 -9.83
CA PRO A 71 -5.65 -15.04 -9.44
C PRO A 71 -5.65 -14.62 -7.97
N THR A 72 -5.19 -15.51 -7.07
CA THR A 72 -5.15 -15.21 -5.63
C THR A 72 -4.13 -14.11 -5.32
N LEU A 73 -2.95 -14.14 -5.95
CA LEU A 73 -1.93 -13.11 -5.80
C LEU A 73 -2.40 -11.74 -6.29
N ILE A 74 -3.12 -11.69 -7.42
CA ILE A 74 -3.71 -10.45 -7.95
C ILE A 74 -4.74 -9.89 -6.96
N LEU A 75 -5.64 -10.73 -6.45
CA LEU A 75 -6.65 -10.29 -5.46
C LEU A 75 -6.02 -9.78 -4.17
N GLU A 76 -4.96 -10.42 -3.68
CA GLU A 76 -4.22 -9.95 -2.51
C GLU A 76 -3.47 -8.64 -2.78
N ALA A 77 -2.84 -8.49 -3.95
CA ALA A 77 -2.21 -7.24 -4.36
C ALA A 77 -3.22 -6.09 -4.42
N VAL A 78 -4.44 -6.33 -4.93
CA VAL A 78 -5.50 -5.30 -4.93
C VAL A 78 -5.88 -4.91 -3.49
N LYS A 79 -6.07 -5.88 -2.59
CA LYS A 79 -6.35 -5.58 -1.17
C LYS A 79 -5.23 -4.78 -0.50
N GLU A 80 -3.97 -5.09 -0.81
CA GLU A 80 -2.81 -4.35 -0.31
C GLU A 80 -2.76 -2.93 -0.86
N LEU A 81 -3.04 -2.76 -2.17
CA LEU A 81 -3.14 -1.46 -2.83
C LEU A 81 -4.19 -0.58 -2.15
N GLU A 82 -5.35 -1.13 -1.79
CA GLU A 82 -6.38 -0.42 -1.03
C GLU A 82 -5.87 0.08 0.32
N ALA A 83 -5.17 -0.79 1.06
CA ALA A 83 -4.64 -0.44 2.36
C ALA A 83 -3.61 0.70 2.26
N VAL A 84 -2.73 0.66 1.26
CA VAL A 84 -1.75 1.73 1.00
C VAL A 84 -2.47 3.02 0.57
N LYS A 85 -3.48 2.93 -0.30
CA LYS A 85 -4.33 4.09 -0.68
C LYS A 85 -4.94 4.78 0.54
N GLN A 86 -5.47 4.00 1.50
CA GLN A 86 -6.05 4.59 2.71
C GLN A 86 -5.02 5.35 3.55
N GLN A 87 -3.75 4.94 3.54
CA GLN A 87 -2.67 5.70 4.20
C GLN A 87 -2.43 7.04 3.51
N VAL A 88 -2.41 7.08 2.18
CA VAL A 88 -2.28 8.32 1.41
C VAL A 88 -3.45 9.25 1.67
N LEU A 89 -4.70 8.75 1.61
CA LEU A 89 -5.89 9.54 1.89
C LEU A 89 -5.88 10.12 3.31
N LYS A 90 -5.48 9.31 4.30
CA LYS A 90 -5.32 9.78 5.68
C LYS A 90 -4.25 10.88 5.78
N ARG A 91 -3.13 10.75 5.05
CA ARG A 91 -2.08 11.78 5.03
C ARG A 91 -2.56 13.07 4.39
N ILE A 92 -3.35 13.00 3.31
CA ILE A 92 -4.01 14.16 2.69
C ILE A 92 -4.92 14.86 3.71
N GLN A 93 -5.75 14.11 4.45
CA GLN A 93 -6.62 14.68 5.48
C GLN A 93 -5.83 15.37 6.60
N ILE A 94 -4.74 14.75 7.07
CA ILE A 94 -3.86 15.37 8.07
C ILE A 94 -3.25 16.66 7.53
N TRP A 95 -2.77 16.65 6.29
CA TRP A 95 -2.19 17.85 5.66
C TRP A 95 -3.23 18.98 5.54
N LYS A 96 -4.44 18.70 5.08
CA LYS A 96 -5.54 19.69 5.02
C LYS A 96 -5.88 20.27 6.41
N ARG A 97 -5.87 19.42 7.44
CA ARG A 97 -6.07 19.88 8.82
C ARG A 97 -4.93 20.77 9.30
N GLN A 98 -3.68 20.44 8.96
CA GLN A 98 -2.51 21.27 9.29
C GLN A 98 -2.59 22.63 8.58
N GLN A 99 -3.00 22.67 7.31
CA GLN A 99 -3.23 23.90 6.56
C GLN A 99 -4.31 24.77 7.23
N GLN A 100 -5.42 24.17 7.65
CA GLN A 100 -6.48 24.91 8.35
C GLN A 100 -5.98 25.51 9.68
N LEU A 101 -5.19 24.76 10.45
CA LEU A 101 -4.63 25.25 11.71
C LEU A 101 -3.58 26.34 11.50
N ALA A 102 -2.87 26.33 10.36
CA ALA A 102 -1.95 27.38 9.96
C ALA A 102 -2.66 28.74 9.85
N GLY A 103 -3.94 28.75 9.44
CA GLY A 103 -4.79 29.94 9.46
C GLY A 103 -4.96 30.55 10.85
N ASN A 104 -4.73 29.78 11.91
CA ASN A 104 -4.74 30.23 13.31
C ASN A 104 -3.33 30.49 13.86
N GLY A 105 -2.29 30.57 13.01
CA GLY A 105 -0.91 30.85 13.41
C GLY A 105 -0.07 29.62 13.78
N ALA A 106 -0.55 28.39 13.53
CA ALA A 106 0.26 27.19 13.70
C ALA A 106 1.36 27.07 12.62
N ILE A 107 2.48 26.44 12.95
CA ILE A 107 3.53 26.12 11.98
C ILE A 107 3.00 25.11 10.96
N PHE A 108 3.25 25.36 9.68
CA PHE A 108 2.76 24.55 8.58
C PHE A 108 3.84 24.25 7.55
N GLU A 109 3.84 23.01 7.05
CA GLU A 109 4.70 22.57 5.97
C GLU A 109 3.90 22.57 4.67
N GLU A 110 4.09 23.61 3.87
CA GLU A 110 3.37 23.82 2.61
C GLU A 110 3.85 22.91 1.48
N ASN A 111 5.01 22.28 1.63
CA ASN A 111 5.59 21.43 0.61
C ASN A 111 4.73 20.18 0.37
N LEU A 112 4.00 20.18 -0.73
CA LEU A 112 3.19 19.05 -1.18
C LEU A 112 3.98 17.97 -1.92
N ALA A 113 5.23 18.22 -2.32
CA ALA A 113 6.00 17.29 -3.15
C ALA A 113 6.11 15.88 -2.55
N PRO A 114 6.32 15.68 -1.23
CA PRO A 114 6.31 14.33 -0.65
C PRO A 114 4.96 13.63 -0.76
N LEU A 115 3.85 14.38 -0.69
CA LEU A 115 2.51 13.82 -0.80
C LEU A 115 2.16 13.50 -2.26
N GLN A 116 2.51 14.40 -3.17
CA GLN A 116 2.39 14.19 -4.61
C GLN A 116 3.14 12.92 -5.03
N LYS A 117 4.40 12.77 -4.63
CA LYS A 117 5.19 11.57 -4.93
C LYS A 117 4.50 10.28 -4.48
N ARG A 118 3.90 10.28 -3.29
CA ARG A 118 3.15 9.11 -2.80
C ARG A 118 1.92 8.78 -3.66
N CYS A 119 1.25 9.79 -4.20
CA CYS A 119 0.15 9.59 -5.14
C CYS A 119 0.67 9.04 -6.48
N GLU A 120 1.75 9.61 -7.02
CA GLU A 120 2.39 9.17 -8.27
C GLU A 120 2.84 7.71 -8.17
N ASP A 121 3.60 7.37 -7.13
CA ASP A 121 4.09 6.01 -6.87
C ASP A 121 2.91 5.01 -6.76
N LEU A 122 1.81 5.41 -6.13
CA LEU A 122 0.62 4.57 -5.98
C LEU A 122 -0.13 4.37 -7.30
N VAL A 123 -0.26 5.43 -8.10
CA VAL A 123 -0.90 5.41 -9.42
C VAL A 123 -0.08 4.55 -10.40
N GLU A 124 1.24 4.63 -10.35
CA GLU A 124 2.12 3.76 -11.14
C GLU A 124 1.85 2.28 -10.85
N VAL A 125 1.85 1.90 -9.57
CA VAL A 125 1.60 0.51 -9.16
C VAL A 125 0.17 0.07 -9.47
N TYR A 126 -0.80 0.98 -9.34
CA TYR A 126 -2.18 0.76 -9.78
C TYR A 126 -2.25 0.37 -11.26
N PHE A 127 -1.59 1.12 -12.14
CA PHE A 127 -1.59 0.84 -13.58
C PHE A 127 -0.92 -0.49 -13.90
N GLN A 128 0.21 -0.78 -13.25
CA GLN A 128 0.88 -2.07 -13.41
C GLN A 128 -0.06 -3.22 -13.02
N LEU A 129 -0.74 -3.12 -11.88
CA LEU A 129 -1.66 -4.16 -11.41
C LEU A 129 -2.90 -4.31 -12.30
N GLN A 130 -3.43 -3.21 -12.83
CA GLN A 130 -4.51 -3.24 -13.82
C GLN A 130 -4.07 -3.97 -15.10
N GLN A 131 -2.86 -3.72 -15.59
CA GLN A 131 -2.30 -4.44 -16.75
C GLN A 131 -2.13 -5.94 -16.45
N GLN A 132 -1.64 -6.29 -15.25
CA GLN A 132 -1.52 -7.70 -14.85
C GLN A 132 -2.89 -8.40 -14.82
N ALA A 133 -3.92 -7.75 -14.27
CA ALA A 133 -5.27 -8.30 -14.25
C ALA A 133 -5.86 -8.50 -15.64
N MET A 134 -5.66 -7.54 -16.55
CA MET A 134 -6.09 -7.66 -17.94
C MET A 134 -5.37 -8.82 -18.67
N ALA A 135 -4.06 -8.96 -18.42
CA ALA A 135 -3.27 -10.05 -18.98
C ALA A 135 -3.70 -11.42 -18.44
N ALA A 136 -4.08 -11.49 -17.15
CA ALA A 136 -4.55 -12.70 -16.48
C ALA A 136 -6.07 -12.95 -16.64
N SER A 137 -6.66 -12.46 -17.74
CA SER A 137 -8.11 -12.49 -17.94
C SER A 137 -8.69 -13.89 -18.07
N ALA A 138 -7.92 -14.81 -18.66
CA ALA A 138 -8.31 -16.22 -18.81
C ALA A 138 -8.33 -16.95 -17.46
N GLU A 139 -7.36 -16.69 -16.59
CA GLU A 139 -7.21 -17.32 -15.27
C GLU A 139 -8.19 -16.74 -14.24
N LEU A 140 -8.48 -15.44 -14.32
CA LEU A 140 -9.47 -14.77 -13.45
C LEU A 140 -10.91 -15.15 -13.81
N GLY A 141 -11.16 -15.50 -15.07
CA GLY A 141 -12.48 -15.84 -15.57
C GLY A 141 -13.43 -14.64 -15.74
N PRO A 142 -14.59 -14.87 -16.38
CA PRO A 142 -15.47 -13.80 -16.85
C PRO A 142 -16.23 -13.05 -15.73
N GLU A 143 -16.32 -13.61 -14.53
CA GLU A 143 -17.04 -12.98 -13.40
C GLU A 143 -16.14 -12.12 -12.51
N LEU A 144 -14.89 -12.54 -12.27
CA LEU A 144 -14.01 -11.86 -11.33
C LEU A 144 -13.29 -10.67 -11.97
N LEU A 145 -12.92 -10.77 -13.25
CA LEU A 145 -12.20 -9.70 -13.95
C LEU A 145 -13.00 -8.38 -13.98
N PRO A 146 -14.28 -8.34 -14.41
CA PRO A 146 -15.03 -7.08 -14.44
C PRO A 146 -15.19 -6.46 -13.05
N ARG A 147 -15.46 -7.29 -12.03
CA ARG A 147 -15.57 -6.83 -10.63
C ARG A 147 -14.26 -6.25 -10.10
N LEU A 148 -13.14 -6.84 -10.47
CA LEU A 148 -11.81 -6.36 -10.08
C LEU A 148 -11.47 -5.04 -10.77
N LEU A 149 -11.79 -4.90 -12.06
CA LEU A 149 -11.57 -3.66 -12.81
C LEU A 149 -12.46 -2.52 -12.30
N GLU A 150 -13.72 -2.81 -11.97
CA GLU A 150 -14.63 -1.84 -11.35
C GLU A 150 -14.08 -1.37 -10.00
N ARG A 151 -13.66 -2.30 -9.14
CA ARG A 151 -13.02 -2.00 -7.86
C ARG A 151 -11.77 -1.14 -8.05
N LEU A 152 -10.88 -1.49 -8.98
CA LEU A 152 -9.70 -0.69 -9.32
C LEU A 152 -10.11 0.73 -9.76
N SER A 153 -11.08 0.87 -10.65
CA SER A 153 -11.60 2.18 -11.09
C SER A 153 -12.12 3.02 -9.92
N GLU A 154 -12.87 2.42 -8.99
CA GLU A 154 -13.32 3.11 -7.76
C GLU A 154 -12.15 3.57 -6.89
N LEU A 155 -11.10 2.75 -6.75
CA LEU A 155 -9.91 3.11 -6.00
C LEU A 155 -9.22 4.32 -6.60
N LEU A 156 -9.00 4.33 -7.91
CA LEU A 156 -8.41 5.47 -8.61
C LEU A 156 -9.31 6.70 -8.51
N SER A 157 -10.62 6.55 -8.76
CA SER A 157 -11.60 7.64 -8.67
C SER A 157 -11.59 8.28 -7.27
N SER A 158 -11.52 7.46 -6.22
CA SER A 158 -11.46 7.94 -4.85
C SER A 158 -10.16 8.65 -4.50
N LEU A 159 -9.04 8.31 -5.16
CA LEU A 159 -7.76 8.99 -4.97
C LEU A 159 -7.77 10.36 -5.69
N VAL A 160 -8.32 10.41 -6.90
CA VAL A 160 -8.36 11.63 -7.74
C VAL A 160 -9.35 12.67 -7.21
N LYS A 161 -10.50 12.24 -6.68
CA LYS A 161 -11.56 13.14 -6.19
C LYS A 161 -11.29 13.76 -4.81
N ARG A 162 -10.29 13.28 -4.06
CA ARG A 162 -10.04 13.65 -2.66
C ARG A 162 -8.96 14.70 -2.54
#